data_AF-A0A226EJA5-F1
#
_entry.id   AF-A0A226EJA5-F1
#
_cell.length_a   1.000
_cell.length_b   1.000
_cell.length_c   1.000
_cell.angle_alpha   90.00
_cell.angle_beta   90.00
_cell.angle_gamma   90.00
#
_symmetry.space_group_name_H-M   'P 1'
#
loop_
_entity.id
_entity.type
_entity.pdbx_description
1 polymer ?
#
loop_
_entity_poly.entity_id
_entity_poly.type
_entity_poly.pdbx_seq_one_letter_code
_entity_poly.pdbx_strand_id
1 'polypeptide(L)'
;MSLTAEEKTAVQDTWGVVAKDLKGNSIKVFLHFFTMFPEYQKLFRGFADTPMDQLPENRRFKAHAFTVVSAINGLIDNLDDPEMLCELLVKTGQNHAKRSIKIGDFKNLNDCLMDLFSKIFGEAWTPVAKSGWSKVFSVVLEKVAEGLKLNE
;
A
#
# COMPACT_ATOMS: atom_id res chain seq x y z
N MET A 1 -5.21 15.06 -9.82
CA MET A 1 -4.55 14.74 -11.11
C MET A 1 -5.01 13.36 -11.55
N SER A 2 -5.34 13.15 -12.83
CA SER A 2 -5.74 11.85 -13.37
C SER A 2 -4.56 11.12 -14.04
N LEU A 3 -4.61 9.78 -14.08
CA LEU A 3 -3.69 8.95 -14.85
C LEU A 3 -3.99 9.07 -16.35
N THR A 4 -2.97 8.99 -17.20
CA THR A 4 -3.17 8.76 -18.64
C THR A 4 -3.57 7.30 -18.89
N ALA A 5 -4.10 6.99 -20.08
CA ALA A 5 -4.42 5.61 -20.47
C ALA A 5 -3.18 4.70 -20.45
N GLU A 6 -2.01 5.21 -20.86
CA GLU A 6 -0.74 4.49 -20.82
C GLU A 6 -0.27 4.23 -19.39
N GLU A 7 -0.35 5.24 -18.52
CA GLU A 7 0.02 5.10 -17.10
C GLU A 7 -0.89 4.11 -16.38
N LYS A 8 -2.20 4.18 -16.66
CA LYS A 8 -3.18 3.25 -16.11
C LYS A 8 -2.88 1.82 -16.54
N THR A 9 -2.64 1.60 -17.83
CA THR A 9 -2.27 0.28 -18.37
C THR A 9 -0.99 -0.23 -17.72
N ALA A 10 0.06 0.61 -17.64
CA ALA A 10 1.32 0.24 -17.02
C ALA A 10 1.17 -0.12 -15.53
N VAL A 11 0.34 0.61 -14.79
CA VAL A 11 0.02 0.32 -13.39
C VAL A 11 -0.71 -1.03 -13.26
N GLN A 12 -1.72 -1.28 -14.09
CA GLN A 12 -2.48 -2.53 -14.08
C GLN A 12 -1.61 -3.73 -14.47
N ASP A 13 -0.80 -3.60 -15.53
CA ASP A 13 0.08 -4.67 -16.01
C ASP A 13 1.16 -5.02 -14.99
N THR A 14 1.82 -4.00 -14.41
CA THR A 14 2.82 -4.24 -13.36
C THR A 14 2.19 -4.83 -12.11
N TRP A 15 1.03 -4.32 -11.67
CA TRP A 15 0.30 -4.89 -10.55
C TRP A 15 -0.11 -6.36 -10.78
N GLY A 16 -0.40 -6.74 -12.03
CA GLY A 16 -0.69 -8.11 -12.43
C GLY A 16 0.39 -9.12 -12.02
N VAL A 17 1.65 -8.69 -11.82
CA VAL A 17 2.72 -9.55 -11.27
C VAL A 17 2.49 -9.85 -9.77
N VAL A 18 2.13 -8.84 -8.99
CA VAL A 18 1.81 -8.99 -7.56
C VAL A 18 0.51 -9.76 -7.37
N ALA A 19 -0.50 -9.49 -8.20
CA ALA A 19 -1.83 -10.08 -8.12
C ALA A 19 -1.86 -11.60 -8.31
N LYS A 20 -0.86 -12.18 -9.00
CA LYS A 20 -0.72 -13.64 -9.18
C LYS A 20 -0.60 -14.43 -7.87
N ASP A 21 -0.01 -13.82 -6.84
CA ASP A 21 0.09 -14.39 -5.49
C ASP A 21 -0.05 -13.29 -4.44
N LEU A 22 -1.27 -12.77 -4.27
CA LEU A 22 -1.55 -11.72 -3.28
C LEU A 22 -1.13 -12.16 -1.87
N LYS A 23 -1.30 -13.44 -1.52
CA LYS A 23 -0.96 -13.94 -0.17
C LYS A 23 0.55 -13.93 0.06
N GLY A 24 1.33 -14.58 -0.78
CA GLY A 24 2.79 -14.62 -0.63
C GLY A 24 3.44 -13.26 -0.83
N ASN A 25 2.96 -12.47 -1.79
CA ASN A 25 3.50 -11.13 -2.03
C ASN A 25 3.13 -10.15 -0.91
N SER A 26 1.97 -10.30 -0.24
CA SER A 26 1.66 -9.49 0.93
C SER A 26 2.64 -9.65 2.08
N ILE A 27 3.12 -10.87 2.30
CA ILE A 27 4.16 -11.16 3.30
C ILE A 27 5.45 -10.44 2.92
N LYS A 28 5.91 -10.57 1.66
CA LYS A 28 7.13 -9.91 1.17
C LYS A 28 7.07 -8.39 1.32
N VAL A 29 5.92 -7.79 1.00
CA VAL A 29 5.68 -6.34 1.14
C VAL A 29 5.94 -5.88 2.56
N PHE A 30 5.32 -6.54 3.54
CA PHE A 30 5.46 -6.12 4.94
C PHE A 30 6.82 -6.46 5.55
N LEU A 31 7.45 -7.56 5.17
CA LEU A 31 8.82 -7.86 5.61
C LEU A 31 9.80 -6.79 5.11
N HIS A 32 9.64 -6.35 3.85
CA HIS A 32 10.43 -5.25 3.30
C HIS A 32 10.17 -3.94 4.05
N PHE A 33 8.90 -3.64 4.34
CA PHE A 33 8.50 -2.46 5.10
C PHE A 33 9.12 -2.43 6.50
N PHE A 34 9.06 -3.54 7.26
CA PHE A 34 9.66 -3.61 8.59
C PHE A 34 11.19 -3.68 8.57
N THR A 35 11.80 -4.06 7.45
CA THR A 35 13.25 -3.95 7.28
C THR A 35 13.69 -2.49 7.15
N MET A 36 12.92 -1.67 6.42
CA MET A 36 13.23 -0.24 6.26
C MET A 36 12.77 0.61 7.44
N PHE A 37 11.69 0.21 8.10
CA PHE A 37 11.07 0.94 9.21
C PHE A 37 10.68 -0.01 10.35
N PRO A 38 11.65 -0.56 11.12
CA PRO A 38 11.39 -1.56 12.16
C PRO A 38 10.45 -1.07 13.27
N GLU A 39 10.40 0.24 13.51
CA GLU A 39 9.53 0.86 14.50
C GLU A 39 8.04 0.62 14.21
N TYR A 40 7.64 0.44 12.94
CA TYR A 40 6.23 0.24 12.61
C TYR A 40 5.70 -1.13 13.03
N GLN A 41 6.54 -2.16 13.08
CA GLN A 41 6.10 -3.47 13.57
C GLN A 41 5.52 -3.37 14.99
N LYS A 42 6.12 -2.54 15.84
CA LYS A 42 5.72 -2.34 17.23
C LYS A 42 4.31 -1.76 17.39
N LEU A 43 3.78 -1.11 16.35
CA LEU A 43 2.41 -0.58 16.37
C LEU A 43 1.36 -1.69 16.26
N PHE A 44 1.73 -2.86 15.74
CA PHE A 44 0.83 -3.98 15.54
C PHE A 44 0.86 -4.93 16.72
N ARG A 45 0.10 -4.63 17.78
CA ARG A 45 0.01 -5.43 19.03
C ARG A 45 -0.15 -6.95 18.83
N GLY A 46 -0.73 -7.37 17.70
CA GLY A 46 -0.91 -8.79 17.37
C GLY A 46 0.38 -9.57 17.07
N PHE A 47 1.46 -8.88 16.71
CA PHE A 47 2.74 -9.47 16.29
C PHE A 47 3.94 -8.52 16.55
N ALA A 48 3.78 -7.54 17.45
CA ALA A 48 4.79 -6.52 17.75
C ALA A 48 6.13 -7.12 18.19
N ASP A 49 6.08 -8.17 19.01
CA ASP A 49 7.27 -8.84 19.56
C ASP A 49 7.62 -10.14 18.82
N THR A 50 6.96 -10.43 17.69
CA THR A 50 7.29 -11.62 16.88
C THR A 50 8.59 -11.37 16.11
N PRO A 51 9.61 -12.24 16.22
CA PRO A 51 10.83 -12.12 15.41
C PRO A 51 10.54 -12.09 13.91
N MET A 52 11.33 -11.33 13.15
CA MET A 52 11.12 -11.11 11.71
C MET A 52 11.05 -12.42 10.90
N ASP A 53 11.87 -13.40 11.25
CA ASP A 53 11.92 -14.74 10.64
C ASP A 53 10.70 -15.61 10.99
N GLN A 54 9.97 -15.27 12.05
CA GLN A 54 8.76 -15.97 12.50
C GLN A 54 7.46 -15.27 12.06
N LEU A 55 7.53 -14.04 11.57
CA LEU A 55 6.37 -13.29 11.09
C LEU A 55 5.58 -14.03 9.99
N PRO A 56 6.20 -14.67 8.97
CA PRO A 56 5.47 -15.41 7.94
C PRO A 56 4.54 -16.51 8.51
N GLU A 57 4.87 -17.06 9.68
CA GLU A 57 4.05 -18.06 10.34
C GLU A 57 2.94 -17.46 11.21
N ASN A 58 3.07 -16.21 11.64
CA ASN A 58 2.10 -15.52 12.46
C ASN A 58 0.78 -15.24 11.70
N ARG A 59 -0.32 -15.82 12.18
CA ARG A 59 -1.65 -15.71 11.55
C ARG A 59 -2.19 -14.27 11.53
N ARG A 60 -1.92 -13.47 12.57
CA ARG A 60 -2.38 -12.07 12.65
C ARG A 60 -1.61 -11.20 11.66
N PHE A 61 -0.31 -11.42 11.54
CA PHE A 61 0.52 -10.77 10.53
C PHE A 61 0.02 -11.08 9.12
N LYS A 62 -0.13 -12.37 8.77
CA LYS A 62 -0.64 -12.79 7.45
C LYS A 62 -1.98 -12.13 7.10
N ALA A 63 -2.91 -12.10 8.06
CA ALA A 63 -4.22 -11.48 7.85
C ALA A 63 -4.12 -9.97 7.61
N HIS A 64 -3.27 -9.26 8.37
CA HIS A 64 -3.07 -7.83 8.19
C HIS A 64 -2.39 -7.51 6.86
N ALA A 65 -1.29 -8.21 6.55
CA ALA A 65 -0.57 -8.04 5.30
C ALA A 65 -1.49 -8.25 4.09
N PHE A 66 -2.27 -9.32 4.10
CA PHE A 66 -3.24 -9.62 3.05
C PHE A 66 -4.32 -8.54 2.94
N THR A 67 -4.84 -8.02 4.06
CA THR A 67 -5.83 -6.93 4.06
C THR A 67 -5.32 -5.70 3.32
N VAL A 68 -4.08 -5.28 3.59
CA VAL A 68 -3.51 -4.07 2.97
C VAL A 68 -3.25 -4.26 1.48
N VAL A 69 -2.65 -5.39 1.09
CA VAL A 69 -2.42 -5.67 -0.34
C VAL A 69 -3.74 -5.87 -1.08
N SER A 70 -4.77 -6.43 -0.45
CA SER A 70 -6.11 -6.52 -1.05
C SER A 70 -6.76 -5.15 -1.22
N ALA A 71 -6.54 -4.21 -0.31
CA ALA A 71 -7.02 -2.84 -0.45
C ALA A 71 -6.33 -2.12 -1.62
N ILE A 72 -5.01 -2.31 -1.79
CA ILE A 72 -4.29 -1.80 -2.97
C ILE A 72 -4.84 -2.47 -4.24
N ASN A 73 -5.05 -3.78 -4.23
CA ASN A 73 -5.62 -4.50 -5.37
C ASN A 73 -6.99 -3.93 -5.78
N GLY A 74 -7.89 -3.75 -4.81
CA GLY A 74 -9.19 -3.13 -5.07
C GLY A 74 -9.06 -1.70 -5.62
N LEU A 75 -8.04 -0.95 -5.20
CA LEU A 75 -7.77 0.36 -5.75
C LEU A 75 -7.33 0.32 -7.22
N ILE A 76 -6.46 -0.64 -7.58
CA ILE A 76 -5.97 -0.81 -8.95
C ILE A 76 -7.07 -1.34 -9.89
N ASP A 77 -7.92 -2.24 -9.40
CA ASP A 77 -9.04 -2.80 -10.17
C ASP A 77 -10.11 -1.74 -10.50
N ASN A 78 -10.22 -0.69 -9.69
CA ASN A 78 -11.25 0.34 -9.82
C ASN A 78 -10.70 1.70 -10.25
N LEU A 79 -9.55 1.75 -10.94
CA LEU A 79 -8.99 3.01 -11.46
C LEU A 79 -9.93 3.77 -12.43
N ASP A 80 -10.99 3.11 -12.92
CA ASP A 80 -12.07 3.70 -13.74
C ASP A 80 -13.23 4.28 -12.93
N ASP A 81 -13.27 4.09 -11.60
CA ASP A 81 -14.28 4.65 -10.70
C ASP A 81 -13.62 5.54 -9.64
N PRO A 82 -13.21 6.78 -10.00
CA PRO A 82 -12.51 7.67 -9.10
C PRO A 82 -13.33 8.06 -7.87
N GLU A 83 -14.66 8.15 -7.99
CA GLU A 83 -15.54 8.58 -6.91
C GLU A 83 -15.58 7.53 -5.80
N MET A 84 -15.83 6.26 -6.15
CA MET A 84 -15.79 5.16 -5.18
C MET A 84 -14.42 5.05 -4.52
N LEU A 85 -13.34 5.17 -5.29
CA LEU A 85 -11.97 5.10 -4.76
C LEU A 85 -11.69 6.20 -3.73
N CYS A 86 -12.11 7.44 -4.01
CA CYS A 86 -11.91 8.56 -3.10
C CYS A 86 -12.60 8.30 -1.75
N GLU A 87 -13.85 7.84 -1.76
CA GLU A 87 -14.59 7.51 -0.53
C GLU A 87 -13.92 6.39 0.28
N LEU A 88 -13.43 5.33 -0.39
CA LEU A 88 -12.71 4.24 0.28
C LEU A 88 -11.39 4.71 0.93
N LEU A 89 -10.66 5.60 0.26
CA LEU A 89 -9.42 6.16 0.77
C LEU A 89 -9.65 7.12 1.95
N VAL A 90 -10.70 7.94 1.90
CA VAL A 90 -11.11 8.81 3.03
C VAL A 90 -11.48 7.94 4.24
N LYS A 91 -12.28 6.90 4.03
CA LYS A 91 -12.63 5.93 5.09
C LYS A 91 -11.39 5.22 5.66
N THR A 92 -10.41 4.93 4.80
CA THR A 92 -9.12 4.38 5.23
C THR A 92 -8.41 5.37 6.16
N GLY A 93 -8.33 6.65 5.79
CA GLY A 93 -7.79 7.71 6.66
C GLY A 93 -8.51 7.77 8.01
N GLN A 94 -9.84 7.81 8.02
CA GLN A 94 -10.64 7.85 9.26
C GLN A 94 -10.36 6.66 10.19
N ASN A 95 -10.22 5.46 9.63
CA ASN A 95 -9.89 4.25 10.41
C ASN A 95 -8.48 4.31 11.01
N HIS A 96 -7.55 4.99 10.35
CA HIS A 96 -6.17 5.14 10.82
C HIS A 96 -6.01 6.31 11.80
N ALA A 97 -6.83 7.35 11.71
CA ALA A 97 -6.90 8.43 12.70
C ALA A 97 -7.22 7.90 14.10
N LYS A 98 -8.14 6.92 14.21
CA LYS A 98 -8.48 6.22 15.46
C LYS A 98 -7.29 5.52 16.13
N ARG A 99 -6.20 5.33 15.39
CA ARG A 99 -4.95 4.69 15.85
C ARG A 99 -3.79 5.69 15.94
N SER A 100 -4.08 6.99 15.85
CA SER A 100 -3.11 8.08 15.89
C SER A 100 -2.01 7.98 14.83
N ILE A 101 -2.31 7.34 13.71
CA ILE A 101 -1.41 7.27 12.55
C ILE A 101 -1.40 8.62 11.85
N LYS A 102 -0.22 9.09 11.49
CA LYS A 102 0.00 10.38 10.83
C LYS A 102 0.16 10.18 9.33
N ILE A 103 -0.06 11.24 8.57
CA ILE A 103 0.15 11.19 7.12
C ILE A 103 1.61 10.85 6.75
N GLY A 104 2.58 11.20 7.61
CA GLY A 104 3.98 10.81 7.45
C GLY A 104 4.19 9.29 7.44
N ASP A 105 3.37 8.53 8.17
CA ASP A 105 3.48 7.07 8.20
C ASP A 105 3.01 6.44 6.88
N PHE A 106 1.97 7.00 6.28
CA PHE A 106 1.54 6.62 4.93
C PHE A 106 2.57 7.00 3.87
N LYS A 107 3.25 8.13 4.03
CA LYS A 107 4.34 8.52 3.13
C LYS A 107 5.49 7.50 3.19
N ASN A 108 5.89 7.09 4.39
CA ASN A 108 6.91 6.05 4.56
C ASN A 108 6.50 4.71 3.93
N LEU A 109 5.23 4.32 4.05
CA LEU A 109 4.70 3.14 3.36
C LEU A 109 4.75 3.29 1.83
N ASN A 110 4.39 4.45 1.29
CA ASN A 110 4.46 4.69 -0.16
C ASN A 110 5.89 4.66 -0.69
N ASP A 111 6.83 5.29 0.01
CA ASP A 111 8.25 5.26 -0.35
C ASP A 111 8.78 3.81 -0.33
N CYS A 112 8.35 3.03 0.68
CA CYS A 112 8.64 1.60 0.76
C CYS A 112 8.10 0.81 -0.45
N LEU A 113 6.83 1.03 -0.80
CA LEU A 113 6.19 0.33 -1.91
C LEU A 113 6.85 0.70 -3.24
N MET A 114 7.20 1.97 -3.46
CA MET A 114 7.91 2.41 -4.66
C MET A 114 9.29 1.75 -4.80
N ASP A 115 10.06 1.67 -3.71
CA ASP A 115 11.34 0.97 -3.70
C ASP A 115 11.16 -0.54 -3.97
N LEU A 116 10.21 -1.18 -3.29
CA LEU A 116 9.93 -2.60 -3.49
C LEU A 116 9.46 -2.91 -4.91
N PHE A 117 8.56 -2.11 -5.47
CA PHE A 117 8.03 -2.29 -6.82
C PHE A 117 9.13 -2.16 -7.87
N SER A 118 10.08 -1.25 -7.67
CA SER A 118 11.25 -1.17 -8.56
C SER A 118 12.08 -2.46 -8.57
N LYS A 119 12.12 -3.20 -7.45
CA LYS A 119 12.84 -4.47 -7.31
C LYS A 119 12.04 -5.65 -7.83
N ILE A 120 10.72 -5.68 -7.58
CA ILE A 120 9.83 -6.78 -7.98
C ILE A 120 9.55 -6.74 -9.49
N PHE A 121 9.31 -5.55 -10.05
CA PHE A 121 8.88 -5.43 -11.43
C PHE A 121 10.05 -5.42 -12.42
N GLY A 122 11.28 -5.16 -11.96
CA GLY A 122 12.48 -5.24 -12.79
C GLY A 122 12.36 -4.39 -14.06
N GLU A 123 12.52 -5.01 -15.22
CA GLU A 123 12.42 -4.33 -16.53
C GLU A 123 11.04 -3.73 -16.82
N ALA A 124 9.97 -4.26 -16.20
CA ALA A 124 8.63 -3.71 -16.32
C ALA A 124 8.44 -2.40 -15.52
N TRP A 125 9.38 -2.03 -14.65
CA TRP A 125 9.39 -0.75 -13.93
C TRP A 125 9.87 0.40 -14.82
N THR A 126 9.15 0.62 -15.92
CA THR A 126 9.45 1.67 -16.90
C THR A 126 9.18 3.08 -16.31
N PRO A 127 9.68 4.15 -16.94
CA PRO A 127 9.34 5.52 -16.53
C PRO A 127 7.83 5.79 -16.49
N VAL A 128 7.06 5.18 -17.41
CA VAL A 128 5.59 5.29 -17.45
C VAL A 128 4.96 4.59 -16.25
N ALA A 129 5.40 3.37 -15.92
CA ALA A 129 4.93 2.65 -14.73
C ALA A 129 5.23 3.44 -13.44
N LYS A 130 6.47 3.93 -13.30
CA LYS A 130 6.88 4.75 -12.14
C LYS A 130 6.04 6.02 -12.02
N SER A 131 5.76 6.70 -13.14
CA SER A 131 4.90 7.89 -13.17
C SER A 131 3.47 7.56 -12.73
N GLY A 132 2.88 6.50 -13.28
CA GLY A 132 1.54 6.04 -12.93
C GLY A 132 1.41 5.69 -11.45
N TRP A 133 2.34 4.90 -10.90
CA TRP A 133 2.36 4.55 -9.48
C TRP A 133 2.56 5.76 -8.56
N SER A 134 3.41 6.71 -8.95
CA SER A 134 3.58 7.97 -8.22
C SER A 134 2.27 8.78 -8.14
N LYS A 135 1.51 8.82 -9.23
CA LYS A 135 0.18 9.48 -9.27
C LYS A 135 -0.84 8.75 -8.41
N VAL A 136 -0.90 7.41 -8.49
CA VAL A 136 -1.76 6.59 -7.62
C VAL A 136 -1.48 6.88 -6.14
N PHE A 137 -0.22 6.83 -5.75
CA PHE A 137 0.18 7.07 -4.36
C PHE A 137 -0.02 8.52 -3.91
N SER A 138 0.09 9.48 -4.82
CA SER A 138 -0.27 10.87 -4.53
C SER A 138 -1.76 11.02 -4.21
N VAL A 139 -2.65 10.38 -4.98
CA VAL A 139 -4.10 10.36 -4.70
C VAL A 139 -4.41 9.65 -3.38
N VAL A 140 -3.74 8.52 -3.10
CA VAL A 140 -3.85 7.83 -1.82
C VAL A 140 -3.50 8.76 -0.66
N LEU A 141 -2.38 9.48 -0.74
CA LEU A 141 -1.97 10.41 0.33
C LEU A 141 -2.96 11.56 0.49
N GLU A 142 -3.42 12.15 -0.61
CA GLU A 142 -4.40 13.24 -0.59
C GLU A 142 -5.68 12.81 0.14
N LYS A 143 -6.28 11.69 -0.27
CA LYS A 143 -7.57 11.23 0.25
C LYS A 143 -7.47 10.63 1.66
N VAL A 144 -6.37 9.95 1.97
CA VAL A 144 -6.10 9.52 3.35
C VAL A 144 -5.92 10.74 4.26
N ALA A 145 -5.21 11.78 3.81
CA ALA A 145 -5.02 12.99 4.61
C ALA A 145 -6.34 13.72 4.90
N GLU A 146 -7.28 13.75 3.95
CA GLU A 146 -8.64 14.23 4.19
C GLU A 146 -9.31 13.43 5.32
N GLY A 147 -9.28 12.10 5.26
CA GLY A 147 -9.85 11.24 6.29
C GLY A 147 -9.20 11.36 7.66
N LEU A 148 -7.89 11.66 7.72
CA LEU A 148 -7.17 11.87 8.97
C LEU A 148 -7.62 13.14 9.69
N LYS A 149 -7.83 14.24 8.95
CA LYS A 149 -8.22 15.55 9.49
C LYS A 149 -9.67 15.61 9.98
N LEU A 150 -10.55 14.78 9.43
CA LEU A 150 -11.97 14.74 9.83
C LEU A 150 -12.21 14.24 11.28
N ASN A 151 -11.17 13.78 11.98
CA ASN A 151 -11.26 13.34 13.38
C ASN A 151 -10.52 14.27 14.36
N GLU A 152 -10.08 15.46 13.90
CA GLU A 152 -9.63 16.56 14.76
C GLU A 152 -10.82 17.42 15.20
#